data_AF-A0A957KM73-F1
#
_entry.id   AF-A0A957KM73-F1
#
_cell.length_a   1.000
_cell.length_b   1.000
_cell.length_c   1.000
_cell.angle_alpha   90.00
_cell.angle_beta   90.00
_cell.angle_gamma   90.00
#
_symmetry.space_group_name_H-M   'P 1'
#
loop_
_entity.id
_entity.type
_entity.pdbx_description
1 polymer ?
#
loop_
_entity_poly.entity_id
_entity_poly.type
_entity_poly.pdbx_seq_one_letter_code
_entity_poly.pdbx_strand_id
1 'polypeptide(L)' 'MASQEIILNKRYKLLERVGAGGMALVYKARDLALGRVVAIKVLQESLASDEEFLSRFRAEAHRAANLAHPNIVTIH' A
#
# COMPACT_ATOMS: atom_id res chain seq x y z
N MET A 1 23.64 -4.30 -11.80
CA MET A 1 23.24 -4.51 -10.39
C MET A 1 21.80 -4.97 -10.41
N ALA A 2 21.50 -6.20 -9.99
CA ALA A 2 20.12 -6.68 -10.01
C ALA A 2 19.29 -5.84 -9.03
N SER A 3 18.29 -5.13 -9.54
CA SER A 3 17.28 -4.48 -8.71
C SER A 3 16.62 -5.56 -7.85
N GLN A 4 16.77 -5.48 -6.53
CA GLN A 4 16.17 -6.43 -5.61
C GLN A 4 14.65 -6.37 -5.76
N GLU A 5 14.03 -7.48 -6.15
CA GLU A 5 12.58 -7.55 -6.29
C GLU A 5 11.94 -7.65 -4.91
N ILE A 6 11.19 -6.61 -4.52
CA ILE A 6 10.45 -6.61 -3.25
C ILE A 6 9.10 -7.28 -3.48
N ILE A 7 8.89 -8.43 -2.84
CA ILE A 7 7.62 -9.18 -2.88
C ILE A 7 7.00 -9.18 -1.48
N LEU A 8 5.89 -8.48 -1.33
CA LEU A 8 5.12 -8.43 -0.08
C LEU A 8 4.18 -9.62 0.01
N ASN A 9 4.14 -10.26 1.17
CA ASN A 9 3.30 -11.43 1.47
C ASN A 9 3.36 -12.54 0.41
N LYS A 10 4.51 -12.70 -0.26
CA LYS A 10 4.72 -13.63 -1.40
C LYS A 10 3.70 -13.48 -2.55
N ARG A 11 2.98 -12.36 -2.61
CA ARG A 11 1.87 -12.14 -3.55
C ARG A 11 2.01 -10.86 -4.34
N TYR A 12 2.48 -9.79 -3.71
CA TYR A 12 2.50 -8.48 -4.34
C TYR A 12 3.92 -8.08 -4.68
N LYS A 13 4.25 -8.08 -5.96
CA LYS A 13 5.54 -7.59 -6.45
C LYS A 13 5.48 -6.07 -6.61
N LEU A 14 6.26 -5.34 -5.82
CA LEU A 14 6.40 -3.90 -5.99
C LEU A 14 7.12 -3.59 -7.31
N LEU A 15 6.63 -2.59 -8.03
CA LEU A 15 7.20 -2.15 -9.31
C LEU A 15 7.90 -0.80 -9.14
N GLU A 16 7.12 0.27 -9.08
CA GLU A 16 7.63 1.64 -9.02
C GLU A 16 6.87 2.44 -7.95
N ARG A 17 7.54 3.43 -7.35
CA ARG A 17 6.89 4.39 -6.47
C ARG A 17 6.09 5.36 -7.33
N VAL A 18 4.81 5.53 -7.02
CA VAL A 18 3.90 6.44 -7.74
C VAL A 18 3.54 7.68 -6.94
N GLY A 19 3.78 7.67 -5.63
CA GLY A 19 3.50 8.84 -4.81
C GLY A 19 4.01 8.73 -3.38
N ALA A 20 3.83 9.81 -2.65
CA ALA A 20 4.04 9.87 -1.21
C ALA A 20 3.04 10.83 -0.58
N GLY A 21 2.58 10.47 0.62
CA GLY A 21 1.86 11.36 1.51
C GLY A 21 2.65 11.59 2.79
N GLY A 22 2.01 12.24 3.77
CA GLY A 22 2.66 12.58 5.04
C GLY A 22 3.20 11.38 5.82
N MET A 23 2.50 10.23 5.80
CA MET A 23 2.88 9.06 6.60
C MET A 23 3.36 7.84 5.79
N ALA A 24 3.06 7.79 4.49
CA ALA A 24 3.20 6.58 3.70
C ALA A 24 3.66 6.86 2.27
N LEU A 25 4.27 5.84 1.67
CA LEU A 25 4.61 5.78 0.25
C LEU A 25 3.55 4.96 -0.49
N VAL A 26 3.28 5.31 -1.74
CA VAL A 26 2.38 4.54 -2.61
C VAL A 26 3.20 3.95 -3.74
N TYR A 27 3.09 2.63 -3.91
CA TYR A 27 3.74 1.88 -4.97
C TYR A 27 2.70 1.31 -5.92
N LYS A 28 3.03 1.31 -7.21
CA LYS A 28 2.41 0.41 -8.18
C LYS A 28 2.98 -0.97 -7.96
N ALA A 29 2.12 -1.97 -7.93
CA ALA A 29 2.49 -3.36 -7.73
C ALA A 29 1.72 -4.29 -8.67
N ARG A 30 2.25 -5.49 -8.87
CA ARG A 30 1.55 -6.60 -9.53
C ARG A 30 1.06 -7.57 -8.46
N ASP A 31 -0.24 -7.80 -8.40
CA ASP A 31 -0.80 -8.95 -7.69
C ASP A 31 -0.50 -10.21 -8.51
N LEU A 32 0.42 -11.04 -8.03
CA LEU A 32 0.88 -12.25 -8.72
C LEU A 32 -0.18 -13.37 -8.70
N ALA A 33 -1.11 -13.34 -7.74
CA ALA A 33 -2.16 -14.35 -7.66
C ALA A 33 -3.28 -14.09 -8.68
N LEU A 34 -3.65 -12.83 -8.86
CA LEU A 34 -4.75 -12.42 -9.75
C LEU A 34 -4.29 -11.83 -11.09
N GLY A 35 -2.99 -11.59 -11.27
CA GLY A 35 -2.46 -11.04 -12.51
C GLY A 35 -2.93 -9.62 -12.82
N ARG A 36 -3.21 -8.79 -11.81
CA ARG A 36 -3.67 -7.40 -11.98
C ARG A 36 -2.70 -6.39 -11.39
N VAL A 37 -2.71 -5.17 -11.91
CA VAL A 37 -1.96 -4.04 -11.33
C VAL A 37 -2.77 -3.47 -10.17
N VAL A 38 -2.11 -3.21 -9.05
CA VAL A 38 -2.70 -2.65 -7.83
C VAL A 38 -1.83 -1.53 -7.28
N ALA A 39 -2.42 -0.66 -6.45
CA ALA A 39 -1.68 0.30 -5.63
C ALA A 39 -1.47 -0.28 -4.22
N ILE A 40 -0.27 -0.14 -3.67
CA ILE A 40 0.05 -0.55 -2.29
C ILE A 40 0.58 0.65 -1.55
N LYS A 41 -0.12 1.03 -0.48
CA LYS A 41 0.30 2.07 0.47
C LYS A 41 1.15 1.39 1.56
N VAL A 42 2.38 1.86 1.75
CA VAL A 42 3.35 1.32 2.72
C VAL A 42 3.72 2.42 3.70
N LEU A 43 3.59 2.17 5.00
CA LEU A 43 4.00 3.11 6.04
C LEU A 43 5.52 3.37 5.96
N GLN A 44 5.95 4.63 6.10
CA GLN A 44 7.37 4.95 6.10
C GLN A 44 8.07 4.30 7.30
N GLU A 45 9.27 3.75 7.10
CA GLU A 45 10.02 3.04 8.14
C GLU A 45 10.33 3.93 9.34
N SER A 46 10.61 5.22 9.10
CA SER A 46 10.81 6.24 10.15
C SER A 46 9.60 6.46 11.06
N LEU A 47 8.41 6.07 10.62
CA LEU A 47 7.15 6.22 11.36
C LEU A 47 6.59 4.87 11.83
N ALA A 48 7.25 3.76 11.50
CA ALA A 48 6.76 2.42 11.79
C ALA A 48 6.86 2.05 13.27
N SER A 49 7.73 2.71 14.04
CA SER A 49 7.87 2.52 15.49
C SER A 49 6.92 3.38 16.32
N ASP A 50 6.16 4.28 15.68
CA ASP A 50 5.22 5.16 16.37
C ASP A 50 3.80 4.56 16.31
N GLU A 51 3.29 4.21 17.50
CA GLU A 51 1.97 3.59 17.65
C GLU A 51 0.82 4.47 17.16
N GLU A 52 0.96 5.80 17.22
CA GLU A 52 -0.08 6.72 16.74
C GLU A 52 -0.20 6.61 15.21
N PHE A 53 0.93 6.61 14.50
CA PHE A 53 0.92 6.47 13.04
C PHE A 53 0.43 5.09 12.61
N LEU A 54 0.80 4.02 13.32
CA LEU A 54 0.25 2.68 13.07
C LEU A 54 -1.27 2.64 13.27
N SER A 55 -1.77 3.23 14.35
CA SER A 55 -3.21 3.29 14.66
C SER A 55 -3.97 4.06 13.58
N ARG A 56 -3.47 5.25 13.20
CA ARG A 56 -4.06 6.08 12.14
C ARG A 56 -4.06 5.37 10.78
N PHE A 57 -2.96 4.70 10.43
CA PHE A 57 -2.84 3.94 9.19
C PHE A 57 -3.87 2.81 9.11
N ARG A 58 -4.05 2.05 10.20
CA ARG A 58 -5.09 1.00 10.31
C ARG A 58 -6.49 1.58 10.23
N ALA A 59 -6.75 2.68 10.93
CA ALA A 59 -8.05 3.35 10.93
C ALA A 59 -8.45 3.86 9.54
N GLU A 60 -7.50 4.44 8.77
CA GLU A 60 -7.76 4.87 7.39
C GLU A 60 -8.12 3.67 6.50
N ALA A 61 -7.36 2.58 6.58
CA ALA A 61 -7.63 1.36 5.82
C ALA A 61 -9.03 0.80 6.13
N HIS A 62 -9.42 0.73 7.40
CA HIS A 62 -10.77 0.27 7.78
C HIS A 62 -11.88 1.20 7.32
N ARG A 63 -11.71 2.52 7.44
CA ARG A 63 -12.71 3.49 6.99
C ARG A 63 -12.92 3.42 5.49
N ALA A 64 -11.83 3.37 4.72
CA ALA A 64 -11.90 3.34 3.26
C ALA A 64 -12.36 1.98 2.71
N ALA A 65 -12.05 0.85 3.38
CA ALA A 65 -12.55 -0.47 2.98
C ALA A 65 -14.09 -0.60 3.04
N ASN A 66 -14.75 0.22 3.87
CA ASN A 66 -16.21 0.24 3.96
C ASN A 66 -16.88 1.17 2.94
N LEU A 67 -16.12 1.82 2.04
CA LEU A 67 -16.66 2.71 1.02
C LEU A 67 -16.71 2.01 -0.34
N ALA A 68 -17.92 1.90 -0.91
CA ALA A 68 -18.15 1.38 -2.25
C ALA A 68 -18.89 2.44 -3.09
N HIS A 69 -18.13 3.17 -3.91
CA HIS A 69 -18.67 4.23 -4.76
C HIS A 69 -17.79 4.41 -6.00
N PRO A 70 -18.34 4.65 -7.21
CA PRO A 70 -17.56 4.74 -8.46
C PRO A 70 -16.46 5.83 -8.45
N ASN A 71 -16.64 6.88 -7.64
CA ASN A 71 -15.66 7.97 -7.50
C ASN A 71 -14.71 7.81 -6.29
N ILE A 72 -14.72 6.66 -5.62
CA ILE A 72 -13.85 6.38 -4.47
C ILE A 72 -13.06 5.10 -4.78
N VAL A 73 -11.73 5.17 -4.61
CA VAL A 73 -10.87 4.01 -4.83
C VAL A 73 -11.19 2.93 -3.80
N THR A 74 -11.56 1.74 -4.28
CA THR A 74 -11.85 0.58 -3.44
C THR A 74 -10.56 -0.04 -2.89
N ILE A 75 -10.58 -0.39 -1.61
CA ILE A 75 -9.52 -1.18 -0.97
C ILE A 75 -9.85 -2.68 -1.11
N HIS A 76 -8.82 -3.51 -1.35
CA HIS A 76 -8.92 -4.95 -1.57
C HIS A 76 -8.18 -5.76 -0.51
#